data_AF-A0A4R2BDE5-F1
#
_entry.id   AF-A0A4R2BDE5-F1
#
_cell.length_a   1.000
_cell.length_b   1.000
_cell.length_c   1.000
_cell.angle_alpha   90.00
_cell.angle_beta   90.00
_cell.angle_gamma   90.00
#
_symmetry.space_group_name_H-M   'P 1'
#
loop_
_entity.id
_entity.type
_entity.pdbx_description
1 polymer ?
#
loop_
_entity_poly.entity_id
_entity_poly.type
_entity_poly.pdbx_seq_one_letter_code
_entity_poly.pdbx_strand_id
1 'polypeptide(L)'
;MDTFERVIGEELAPYLRTVGFLRHGQTWNRRTEGVVQVISVQRSMNNTELDSRFTINVGVTPDTRPANTRLAEHECRSRLRIGFLRAERQDHWYRYRPRDPASVRRAVAEARADVEAYVMPYLSQKPGDFSPLLLQAT
;
A
#
# COMPACT_ATOMS: atom_id res chain seq x y z
N MET A 1 14.86 15.28 1.46
CA MET A 1 14.09 14.11 0.99
C MET A 1 15.03 12.92 1.03
N ASP A 2 14.67 11.88 1.78
CA ASP A 2 15.50 10.68 1.96
C ASP A 2 15.59 9.86 0.65
N THR A 3 16.68 9.11 0.44
CA THR A 3 16.87 8.26 -0.75
C THR A 3 15.69 7.31 -0.92
N PHE A 4 15.17 6.76 0.18
CA PHE A 4 13.98 5.91 0.18
C PHE A 4 12.75 6.64 -0.40
N GLU A 5 12.44 7.83 0.08
CA GLU A 5 11.28 8.61 -0.38
C GLU A 5 11.39 9.00 -1.85
N ARG A 6 12.62 9.28 -2.30
CA ARG A 6 12.93 9.55 -3.70
C ARG A 6 12.65 8.35 -4.58
N VAL A 7 13.17 7.19 -4.22
CA VAL A 7 12.94 5.97 -5.00
C VAL A 7 11.45 5.59 -5.01
N ILE A 8 10.72 5.73 -3.90
CA ILE A 8 9.25 5.55 -3.90
C ILE A 8 8.57 6.49 -4.89
N GLY A 9 9.02 7.75 -4.97
CA GLY A 9 8.48 8.73 -5.91
C GLY A 9 8.83 8.48 -7.37
N GLU A 10 9.96 7.83 -7.64
CA GLU A 10 10.43 7.49 -8.98
C GLU A 10 9.83 6.17 -9.50
N GLU A 11 9.60 5.19 -8.63
CA GLU A 11 9.25 3.82 -9.03
C GLU A 11 7.77 3.49 -8.77
N LEU A 12 7.32 3.63 -7.52
CA LEU A 12 6.00 3.18 -7.09
C LEU A 12 4.92 4.23 -7.39
N ALA A 13 5.22 5.51 -7.16
CA ALA A 13 4.26 6.59 -7.34
C ALA A 13 3.76 6.74 -8.78
N PRO A 14 4.61 6.65 -9.83
CA PRO A 14 4.13 6.73 -11.21
C PRO A 14 3.20 5.58 -11.56
N TYR A 15 3.52 4.35 -11.15
CA TYR A 15 2.65 3.19 -11.36
C TYR A 15 1.29 3.34 -10.67
N LEU A 16 1.27 3.70 -9.38
CA LEU A 16 0.00 3.87 -8.67
C LEU A 16 -0.86 4.99 -9.27
N ARG A 17 -0.23 6.03 -9.83
CA ARG A 17 -0.94 7.08 -10.56
C ARG A 17 -1.61 6.55 -11.83
N THR A 18 -0.97 5.66 -12.60
CA THR A 18 -1.58 5.11 -13.83
C THR A 18 -2.83 4.28 -13.56
N VAL A 19 -2.94 3.71 -12.36
CA VAL A 19 -4.13 2.95 -11.93
C VAL A 19 -5.10 3.76 -11.06
N GLY A 20 -4.96 5.10 -11.06
CA GLY A 20 -5.95 6.04 -10.52
C GLY A 20 -5.79 6.42 -9.05
N PHE A 21 -4.68 6.07 -8.40
CA PHE A 21 -4.44 6.51 -7.03
C PHE A 21 -3.86 7.92 -6.96
N LEU A 22 -4.32 8.68 -5.97
CA LEU A 22 -3.79 9.99 -5.61
C LEU A 22 -2.89 9.87 -4.39
N ARG A 23 -1.66 10.40 -4.51
CA ARG A 23 -0.63 10.32 -3.47
C ARG A 23 -0.75 11.43 -2.45
N HIS A 24 -0.54 11.09 -1.18
CA HIS A 24 -0.28 12.00 -0.07
C HIS A 24 0.80 11.41 0.85
N GLY A 25 2.02 11.93 0.75
CA GLY A 25 3.17 11.38 1.46
C GLY A 25 3.48 9.95 1.02
N GLN A 26 3.32 9.00 1.95
CA GLN A 26 3.53 7.57 1.76
C GLN A 26 2.22 6.78 1.68
N THR A 27 1.11 7.48 1.43
CA THR A 27 -0.24 6.90 1.33
C THR A 27 -0.86 7.29 0.00
N TRP A 28 -1.61 6.38 -0.58
CA TRP A 28 -2.31 6.52 -1.84
C TRP A 28 -3.78 6.18 -1.63
N ASN A 29 -4.68 7.00 -2.15
CA ASN A 29 -6.13 6.78 -2.07
C ASN A 29 -6.71 6.69 -3.49
N ARG A 30 -7.67 5.78 -3.67
CA ARG A 30 -8.47 5.66 -4.89
C ARG A 30 -9.93 5.45 -4.50
N ARG A 31 -10.84 6.23 -5.06
CA ARG A 31 -12.29 6.05 -4.94
C ARG A 31 -12.80 5.36 -6.19
N THR A 32 -13.52 4.26 -6.04
CA THR A 32 -14.11 3.51 -7.15
C THR A 32 -15.24 2.64 -6.64
N GLU A 33 -16.32 2.49 -7.42
CA GLU A 33 -17.41 1.54 -7.14
C GLU A 33 -17.96 1.60 -5.70
N GLY A 34 -18.10 2.80 -5.13
CA GLY A 34 -18.65 2.99 -3.78
C GLY A 34 -17.71 2.63 -2.63
N VAL A 35 -16.42 2.38 -2.90
CA VAL A 35 -15.39 2.15 -1.89
C VAL A 35 -14.22 3.13 -2.02
N VAL A 36 -13.54 3.38 -0.90
CA VAL A 36 -12.21 3.96 -0.85
C VAL A 36 -11.19 2.85 -0.63
N GLN A 37 -10.20 2.82 -1.49
CA GLN A 37 -9.06 1.92 -1.43
C GLN A 37 -7.83 2.71 -1.03
N VAL A 38 -7.07 2.19 -0.08
CA VAL A 38 -5.88 2.82 0.48
C VAL A 38 -4.69 1.88 0.34
N ILE A 39 -3.58 2.38 -0.19
CA ILE A 39 -2.29 1.70 -0.17
C ILE A 39 -1.34 2.59 0.64
N SER A 40 -0.61 2.04 1.61
CA SER A 40 0.34 2.80 2.41
C SER A 40 1.66 2.07 2.61
N VAL A 41 2.76 2.81 2.51
CA VAL A 41 4.10 2.32 2.81
C VAL A 41 4.39 2.55 4.29
N GLN A 42 4.61 1.47 5.03
CA GLN A 42 4.96 1.53 6.45
C GLN A 42 6.42 1.15 6.65
N ARG A 43 7.23 2.10 7.13
CA ARG A 43 8.60 1.83 7.59
C ARG A 43 8.57 1.20 8.98
N SER A 44 9.51 0.29 9.27
CA SER A 44 9.66 -0.27 10.61
C SER A 44 10.18 0.79 11.58
N MET A 45 9.69 0.76 12.82
CA MET A 45 10.20 1.61 13.91
C MET A 45 11.64 1.25 14.31
N ASN A 46 12.09 0.03 13.98
CA ASN A 46 13.42 -0.48 14.33
C ASN A 46 14.44 -0.27 13.20
N ASN A 47 14.17 0.64 12.27
CA ASN A 47 15.07 0.92 11.16
C ASN A 47 16.34 1.59 11.67
N THR A 48 17.48 1.16 11.13
CA THR A 48 18.80 1.72 11.40
C THR A 48 19.44 2.21 10.10
N GLU A 49 20.57 2.91 10.20
CA GLU A 49 21.33 3.35 9.02
C GLU A 49 21.95 2.19 8.22
N LEU A 50 22.05 1.00 8.82
CA LEU A 50 22.69 -0.19 8.24
C LEU A 50 21.67 -1.20 7.71
N ASP A 51 20.55 -1.39 8.42
CA ASP A 51 19.47 -2.29 8.03
C ASP A 51 18.14 -1.59 8.26
N SER A 52 17.34 -1.52 7.20
CA SER A 52 16.01 -0.95 7.23
C SER A 52 15.04 -1.83 6.47
N ARG A 53 13.77 -1.71 6.82
CA ARG A 53 12.69 -2.46 6.19
C ARG A 53 11.40 -1.66 6.15
N PHE A 54 10.56 -2.02 5.20
CA PHE A 54 9.21 -1.51 5.07
C PHE A 54 8.25 -2.61 4.62
N THR A 55 6.96 -2.34 4.76
CA THR A 55 5.88 -3.18 4.24
C THR A 55 4.83 -2.31 3.56
N ILE A 56 3.91 -2.95 2.85
CA ILE A 56 2.76 -2.31 2.23
C ILE A 56 1.50 -2.75 2.99
N ASN A 57 0.76 -1.78 3.52
CA ASN A 57 -0.59 -2.01 4.04
C ASN A 57 -1.63 -1.61 2.99
N VAL A 58 -2.71 -2.38 2.92
CA VAL A 58 -3.84 -2.21 2.01
C VAL A 58 -5.10 -2.09 2.85
N GLY A 59 -5.89 -1.04 2.58
CA GLY A 59 -7.15 -0.78 3.24
C GLY A 59 -8.29 -0.66 2.24
N VAL A 60 -9.48 -1.16 2.60
CA VAL A 60 -10.71 -0.96 1.84
C VAL A 60 -11.84 -0.59 2.81
N THR A 61 -12.62 0.42 2.45
CA THR A 61 -13.76 0.89 3.25
C THR A 61 -14.85 1.47 2.36
N PRO A 62 -16.14 1.47 2.75
CA PRO A 62 -17.18 2.11 1.98
C PRO A 62 -16.93 3.61 1.85
N ASP A 63 -17.24 4.20 0.69
CA ASP A 63 -17.08 5.64 0.43
C ASP A 63 -18.27 6.44 1.00
N THR A 64 -18.30 6.54 2.32
CA THR A 64 -19.32 7.32 3.07
C THR A 64 -18.83 8.70 3.47
N ARG A 65 -17.57 9.02 3.17
CA ARG A 65 -16.93 10.29 3.52
C ARG A 65 -17.05 11.29 2.36
N PRO A 66 -16.98 12.61 2.62
CA PRO A 66 -16.91 13.60 1.55
C PRO A 66 -15.79 13.29 0.53
N ALA A 67 -16.03 13.58 -0.74
CA ALA A 67 -15.15 13.19 -1.85
C ALA A 67 -13.67 13.66 -1.69
N ASN A 68 -13.45 14.77 -0.97
CA ASN A 68 -12.12 15.33 -0.75
C ASN A 68 -11.44 14.81 0.54
N THR A 69 -12.13 13.98 1.33
CA THR A 69 -11.55 13.39 2.54
C THR A 69 -10.47 12.39 2.14
N ARG A 70 -9.31 12.46 2.78
CA ARG A 70 -8.25 11.46 2.64
C ARG A 70 -8.39 10.48 3.80
N LEU A 71 -8.18 9.21 3.53
CA LEU A 71 -8.20 8.16 4.54
C LEU A 71 -6.82 7.57 4.72
N ALA A 72 -6.44 7.42 5.98
CA ALA A 72 -5.34 6.58 6.40
C ALA A 72 -5.77 5.11 6.39
N GLU A 73 -4.80 4.20 6.24
CA GLU A 73 -5.10 2.76 6.20
C GLU A 73 -5.78 2.27 7.48
N HIS A 74 -5.42 2.82 8.66
CA HIS A 74 -6.02 2.42 9.94
C HIS A 74 -7.48 2.86 10.11
N GLU A 75 -7.99 3.75 9.24
CA GLU A 75 -9.40 4.15 9.20
C GLU A 75 -10.24 3.22 8.32
N CYS A 76 -9.63 2.27 7.61
CA CYS A 76 -10.32 1.34 6.73
C CYS A 76 -10.96 0.18 7.51
N ARG A 77 -12.11 -0.30 7.05
CA ARG A 77 -12.80 -1.46 7.64
C ARG A 77 -12.07 -2.77 7.39
N SER A 78 -11.67 -3.01 6.14
CA SER A 78 -10.81 -4.14 5.79
C SER A 78 -9.38 -3.66 5.68
N ARG A 79 -8.45 -4.43 6.24
CA ARG A 79 -7.04 -4.07 6.41
C ARG A 79 -6.17 -5.30 6.28
N LEU A 80 -5.18 -5.25 5.40
CA LEU A 80 -4.25 -6.35 5.16
C LEU A 80 -2.84 -5.81 4.92
N ARG A 81 -1.83 -6.53 5.42
CA ARG A 81 -0.46 -6.39 4.92
C ARG A 81 -0.27 -7.23 3.68
N ILE A 82 0.52 -6.72 2.74
CA ILE A 82 0.80 -7.37 1.45
C ILE A 82 1.26 -8.82 1.60
N GLY A 83 2.00 -9.13 2.67
CA GLY A 83 2.42 -10.50 2.97
C GLY A 83 1.28 -11.51 3.09
N PHE A 84 0.10 -11.09 3.56
CA PHE A 84 -1.09 -11.94 3.65
C PHE A 84 -1.87 -12.08 2.34
N LEU A 85 -1.51 -11.29 1.31
CA LEU A 85 -2.01 -11.45 -0.06
C LEU A 85 -1.11 -12.35 -0.92
N ARG A 86 0.13 -12.57 -0.49
CA ARG A 86 1.07 -13.49 -1.15
C ARG A 86 0.69 -14.96 -0.90
N ALA A 87 1.25 -15.85 -1.71
CA ALA A 87 1.02 -17.29 -1.63
C ALA A 87 1.33 -17.87 -0.24
N GLU A 88 2.38 -17.38 0.42
CA GLU A 88 2.81 -17.85 1.74
C GLU A 88 1.91 -17.37 2.89
N ARG A 89 1.08 -16.34 2.64
CA ARG A 89 0.12 -15.77 3.60
C ARG A 89 0.73 -15.41 4.97
N GLN A 90 1.92 -14.84 4.95
CA GLN A 90 2.67 -14.46 6.15
C GLN A 90 3.18 -13.03 6.05
N ASP A 91 3.44 -12.38 7.18
CA ASP A 91 3.93 -11.00 7.17
C ASP A 91 5.23 -10.87 6.35
N HIS A 92 5.29 -9.85 5.50
CA HIS A 92 6.39 -9.64 4.57
C HIS A 92 6.94 -8.22 4.69
N TRP A 93 8.27 -8.14 4.81
CA TRP A 93 9.01 -6.90 4.98
C TRP A 93 10.18 -6.86 3.99
N TYR A 94 10.13 -5.88 3.08
CA TYR A 94 11.20 -5.62 2.12
C TYR A 94 12.37 -4.98 2.85
N ARG A 95 13.51 -5.68 2.86
CA ARG A 95 14.74 -5.20 3.51
C ARG A 95 15.61 -4.44 2.53
N TYR A 96 16.28 -3.40 3.01
CA TYR A 96 17.22 -2.60 2.24
C TYR A 96 18.28 -1.95 3.13
N ARG A 97 19.41 -1.61 2.53
CA ARG A 97 20.46 -0.79 3.13
C ARG A 97 20.22 0.69 2.78
N PRO A 98 19.91 1.59 3.74
CA PRO A 98 19.53 2.97 3.43
C PRO A 98 20.56 3.79 2.66
N ARG A 99 21.85 3.54 2.92
CA ARG A 99 22.98 4.24 2.29
C ARG A 99 23.43 3.61 0.96
N ASP A 100 22.73 2.57 0.49
CA ASP A 100 22.98 1.93 -0.81
C ASP A 100 21.76 2.18 -1.73
N PRO A 101 21.84 3.16 -2.66
CA PRO A 101 20.75 3.46 -3.58
C PRO A 101 20.29 2.25 -4.42
N ALA A 102 21.20 1.34 -4.78
CA ALA A 102 20.84 0.15 -5.53
C ALA A 102 20.05 -0.84 -4.66
N SER A 103 20.40 -0.98 -3.38
CA SER A 103 19.61 -1.77 -2.43
C SER A 103 18.21 -1.19 -2.21
N VAL A 104 18.08 0.13 -2.13
CA VAL A 104 16.77 0.80 -2.01
C VAL A 104 15.93 0.55 -3.25
N ARG A 105 16.50 0.74 -4.45
CA ARG A 105 15.80 0.49 -5.72
C ARG A 105 15.31 -0.94 -5.85
N ARG A 106 16.14 -1.95 -5.51
CA ARG A 106 15.73 -3.35 -5.56
C ARG A 106 14.53 -3.64 -4.65
N ALA A 107 14.56 -3.17 -3.41
CA ALA A 107 13.47 -3.40 -2.46
C ALA A 107 12.17 -2.71 -2.88
N VAL A 108 12.25 -1.49 -3.43
CA VAL A 108 11.06 -0.78 -3.95
C VAL A 108 10.53 -1.41 -5.23
N ALA A 109 11.40 -1.88 -6.12
CA ALA A 109 11.00 -2.60 -7.33
C ALA A 109 10.31 -3.94 -7.00
N GLU A 110 10.81 -4.68 -6.01
CA GLU A 110 10.16 -5.88 -5.47
C GLU A 110 8.76 -5.55 -4.91
N ALA A 111 8.66 -4.52 -4.07
CA ALA A 111 7.36 -4.09 -3.54
C ALA A 111 6.38 -3.64 -4.64
N ARG A 112 6.86 -2.97 -5.68
CA ARG A 112 6.05 -2.61 -6.84
C ARG A 112 5.54 -3.85 -7.57
N ALA A 113 6.41 -4.83 -7.83
CA ALA A 113 6.03 -6.08 -8.47
C ALA A 113 4.98 -6.84 -7.64
N ASP A 114 5.12 -6.89 -6.32
CA ASP A 114 4.13 -7.50 -5.42
C ASP A 114 2.81 -6.71 -5.39
N VAL A 115 2.86 -5.38 -5.47
CA VAL A 115 1.65 -4.56 -5.61
C VAL A 115 0.92 -4.91 -6.91
N GLU A 116 1.64 -5.00 -8.02
CA GLU A 116 1.10 -5.40 -9.33
C GLU A 116 0.49 -6.81 -9.28
N ALA A 117 1.20 -7.77 -8.67
CA ALA A 117 0.82 -9.18 -8.69
C ALA A 117 -0.25 -9.57 -7.67
N TYR A 118 -0.33 -8.89 -6.52
CA TYR A 118 -1.18 -9.32 -5.40
C TYR A 118 -2.15 -8.25 -4.93
N VAL A 119 -1.70 -6.99 -4.80
CA VAL A 119 -2.57 -5.92 -4.30
C VAL A 119 -3.59 -5.51 -5.33
N MET A 120 -3.17 -5.33 -6.59
CA MET A 120 -4.09 -4.90 -7.64
C MET A 120 -5.19 -5.93 -7.92
N PRO A 121 -4.91 -7.24 -8.07
CA PRO A 121 -5.96 -8.24 -8.19
C PRO A 121 -6.91 -8.28 -7.00
N TYR A 122 -6.40 -8.12 -5.77
CA TYR A 122 -7.23 -8.01 -4.58
C TYR A 122 -8.17 -6.79 -4.64
N LEU A 123 -7.65 -5.62 -5.05
CA LEU A 123 -8.43 -4.39 -5.15
C LEU A 123 -9.35 -4.31 -6.38
N SER A 124 -9.26 -5.26 -7.30
CA SER A 124 -10.15 -5.41 -8.45
C SER A 124 -11.34 -6.34 -8.18
N GLN A 125 -11.41 -6.95 -6.99
CA GLN A 125 -12.58 -7.71 -6.56
C GLN A 125 -13.80 -6.79 -6.40
N LYS A 126 -15.01 -7.31 -6.56
CA LYS A 126 -16.22 -6.48 -6.41
C LYS A 126 -16.37 -6.05 -4.96
N PRO A 127 -17.04 -4.92 -4.68
CA PRO A 127 -17.28 -4.45 -3.31
C PRO A 127 -17.87 -5.51 -2.36
N GLY A 128 -18.71 -6.43 -2.87
CA GLY A 128 -19.31 -7.52 -2.09
C GLY A 128 -18.40 -8.74 -1.86
N ASP A 129 -17.26 -8.83 -2.54
CA ASP A 129 -16.31 -9.93 -2.42
C ASP A 129 -15.28 -9.68 -1.32
N PHE A 130 -15.07 -8.43 -0.95
CA PHE A 130 -14.29 -8.11 0.24
C PHE A 130 -15.05 -8.57 1.49
N SER A 131 -14.34 -9.18 2.46
CA SER A 131 -14.87 -9.81 3.70
C SER A 131 -16.25 -9.28 4.17
N PRO A 132 -17.19 -10.13 4.62
CA PRO A 132 -18.55 -9.74 5.01
C PRO A 132 -18.67 -8.54 5.98
N LEU A 133 -17.57 -8.20 6.67
CA LEU A 133 -17.42 -6.98 7.49
C LEU A 133 -17.55 -5.66 6.70
N LEU A 134 -17.37 -5.67 5.38
CA LEU A 134 -17.61 -4.49 4.52
C LEU A 134 -19.09 -4.25 4.24
N LEU A 135 -19.93 -5.30 4.31
CA LEU A 135 -21.36 -5.25 4.03
C LEU A 135 -22.22 -4.83 5.23
N GLN A 136 -21.64 -4.73 6.44
CA GLN A 136 -22.37 -4.20 7.58
C GLN A 136 -22.36 -2.66 7.54
N ALA A 137 -23.25 -2.09 6.72
CA ALA A 137 -23.71 -0.74 6.95
C ALA A 137 -24.46 -0.74 8.31
N THR A 138 -23.84 -0.17 9.34
CA THR A 138 -24.56 0.27 10.53
C THR A 138 -25.26 1.58 10.23
#